data_AF-A0A9W8CR58-F1
#
_entry.id   AF-A0A9W8CR58-F1
#
_cell.length_a   1.000
_cell.length_b   1.000
_cell.length_c   1.000
_cell.angle_alpha   90.00
_cell.angle_beta   90.00
_cell.angle_gamma   90.00
#
_symmetry.space_group_name_H-M   'P 1'
#
loop_
_entity.id
_entity.type
_entity.pdbx_description
1 polymer ?
#
loop_
_entity_poly.entity_id
_entity_poly.type
_entity_poly.pdbx_seq_one_letter_code
_entity_poly.pdbx_strand_id
1 'polypeptide(L)'
;MLPYVRERMLMLYMAVFIALGIILTLVINITDKQFGIRPVETICIFYWGFLPITAVVVVFFFLVFPVILWRIWRDNDAYGIRNDLIICDTVGILCMVITLIWVNALHETQQKWPGMSFVWVYAIFIHITSVFIPLLHSIQHMRLSEDQDRDFTAENMVDDGLPMTSNISRRAAFNRMLDDPLEYQHFRIFAASCFCSELTGFIEEYQSLKARTLVLLKTTEPSSAVEQPDDSFSRSSKEINLNRFRLSQCMVDNALAMYAEVNAAGTSLTGVSVSILQSVQNDKTDDKTVDMQFPASLIDRLHAVYREYVDPNSFASVNASASVVKRISERMHCNDYSLTLLDDLKGDVLFMLYSDVYSRYIRR
;
A
#
# COMPACT_ATOMS: atom_id res chain seq x y z
N MET A 1 6.91 2.33 11.51
CA MET A 1 8.28 2.07 10.99
C MET A 1 8.95 0.78 11.48
N LEU A 2 8.59 0.22 12.65
CA LEU A 2 8.96 -1.18 12.98
C LEU A 2 8.63 -2.19 11.85
N PRO A 3 7.53 -2.03 11.08
CA PRO A 3 7.26 -2.87 9.90
C PRO A 3 8.29 -2.68 8.79
N TYR A 4 8.65 -1.43 8.46
CA TYR A 4 9.57 -1.10 7.37
C TYR A 4 11.01 -1.59 7.60
N VAL A 5 11.55 -1.43 8.81
CA VAL A 5 12.88 -1.97 9.16
C VAL A 5 12.86 -3.50 9.12
N ARG A 6 11.73 -4.10 9.51
CA ARG A 6 11.52 -5.54 9.46
C ARG A 6 11.44 -6.07 8.03
N GLU A 7 10.81 -5.35 7.10
CA GLU A 7 10.76 -5.69 5.66
C GLU A 7 12.15 -5.65 5.02
N ARG A 8 12.95 -4.60 5.26
CA ARG A 8 14.32 -4.52 4.74
C ARG A 8 15.20 -5.65 5.24
N MET A 9 15.09 -5.98 6.52
CA MET A 9 15.82 -7.11 7.09
C MET A 9 15.37 -8.43 6.47
N LEU A 10 14.06 -8.63 6.27
CA LEU A 10 13.53 -9.83 5.61
C LEU A 10 14.06 -9.96 4.17
N MET A 11 13.99 -8.89 3.38
CA MET A 11 14.55 -8.85 2.02
C MET A 11 16.05 -9.15 2.01
N LEU A 12 16.80 -8.57 2.95
CA LEU A 12 18.23 -8.84 3.08
C LEU A 12 18.50 -10.32 3.42
N TYR A 13 17.77 -10.90 4.37
CA TYR A 13 17.89 -12.32 4.70
C TYR A 13 17.60 -13.21 3.48
N MET A 14 16.50 -12.95 2.77
CA MET A 14 16.15 -13.69 1.56
C MET A 14 17.23 -13.56 0.49
N ALA A 15 17.74 -12.34 0.25
CA ALA A 15 18.81 -12.09 -0.71
C ALA A 15 20.10 -12.83 -0.36
N VAL A 16 20.49 -12.86 0.93
CA VAL A 16 21.66 -13.59 1.41
C VAL A 16 21.50 -15.10 1.18
N PHE A 17 20.33 -15.66 1.49
CA PHE A 17 20.06 -17.08 1.25
C PHE A 17 20.07 -17.45 -0.24
N ILE A 18 19.47 -16.62 -1.10
CA ILE A 18 19.49 -16.81 -2.55
C ILE A 18 20.93 -16.73 -3.08
N ALA A 19 21.70 -15.71 -2.66
CA ALA A 19 23.10 -15.56 -3.06
C ALA A 19 23.95 -16.76 -2.61
N LEU A 20 23.75 -17.25 -1.38
CA LEU A 20 24.42 -18.45 -0.87
C LEU A 20 24.09 -19.67 -1.74
N GLY A 21 22.83 -19.87 -2.10
CA GLY A 21 22.40 -20.96 -2.98
C GLY A 21 23.03 -20.89 -4.37
N ILE A 22 23.09 -19.68 -4.97
CA ILE A 22 23.72 -19.45 -6.28
C ILE A 22 25.22 -19.75 -6.22
N ILE A 23 25.92 -19.22 -5.20
CA ILE A 23 27.37 -19.43 -5.03
C ILE A 23 27.67 -20.92 -4.87
N LEU A 24 26.92 -21.62 -4.01
CA LEU A 24 27.10 -23.05 -3.78
C LEU A 24 26.90 -23.86 -5.06
N THR A 25 25.84 -23.56 -5.80
CA THR A 25 25.54 -24.18 -7.09
C THR A 25 26.67 -23.92 -8.10
N LEU A 26 27.17 -22.69 -8.16
CA LEU A 26 28.25 -22.31 -9.07
C LEU A 26 29.56 -23.03 -8.72
N VAL A 27 29.90 -23.14 -7.42
CA VAL A 27 31.07 -23.89 -6.95
C VAL A 27 30.96 -25.36 -7.39
N ILE A 28 29.80 -26.00 -7.17
CA ILE A 28 29.58 -27.41 -7.55
C ILE A 28 29.75 -27.60 -9.06
N ASN A 29 29.15 -26.73 -9.88
CA ASN A 29 29.27 -26.79 -11.35
C ASN A 29 30.72 -26.59 -11.85
N ILE A 30 31.56 -25.87 -11.10
CA ILE A 30 32.98 -25.67 -11.45
C ILE A 30 33.84 -26.84 -10.98
N THR A 31 33.61 -27.35 -9.76
CA THR A 31 34.47 -28.36 -9.14
C THR A 31 34.21 -29.77 -9.65
N ASP A 32 32.95 -30.08 -9.99
CA ASP A 32 32.53 -31.41 -10.37
C ASP A 32 32.27 -31.49 -11.88
N LYS A 33 33.06 -32.30 -12.58
CA LYS A 33 32.98 -32.47 -14.02
C LYS A 33 31.64 -33.08 -14.47
N GLN A 34 30.95 -33.80 -13.59
CA GLN A 34 29.65 -34.40 -13.89
C GLN A 34 28.53 -33.34 -14.00
N PHE A 35 28.73 -32.17 -13.37
CA PHE A 35 27.85 -31.02 -13.47
C PHE A 35 28.39 -29.95 -14.42
N GLY A 36 29.35 -30.30 -15.27
CA GLY A 36 29.90 -29.38 -16.25
C GLY A 36 28.84 -28.91 -17.26
N ILE A 37 28.84 -27.62 -17.58
CA ILE A 37 27.96 -27.07 -18.64
C ILE A 37 28.40 -27.59 -20.03
N ARG A 38 29.65 -28.05 -20.18
CA ARG A 38 30.20 -28.58 -21.43
C ARG A 38 31.17 -29.74 -21.16
N PRO A 39 30.88 -30.97 -21.62
CA PRO A 39 29.62 -31.42 -22.23
C PRO A 39 28.48 -31.50 -21.20
N VAL A 40 27.23 -31.28 -21.63
CA VAL A 40 26.06 -31.48 -20.76
C VAL A 40 25.85 -32.99 -20.58
N GLU A 41 26.00 -33.48 -19.36
CA GLU A 41 25.74 -34.88 -19.02
C GLU A 41 24.23 -35.16 -19.11
N THR A 42 23.84 -36.24 -19.80
CA THR A 42 22.42 -36.64 -19.93
C THR A 42 21.98 -37.65 -18.88
N ILE A 43 22.94 -38.21 -18.14
CA ILE A 43 22.71 -39.21 -17.09
C ILE A 43 22.80 -38.52 -15.74
N CYS A 44 21.71 -37.89 -15.31
CA CYS A 44 21.61 -37.22 -14.02
C CYS A 44 21.32 -38.23 -12.90
N ILE A 45 22.34 -38.93 -12.42
CA ILE A 45 22.24 -39.71 -11.18
C ILE A 45 22.39 -38.73 -10.01
N PHE A 46 21.57 -38.90 -8.97
CA PHE A 46 21.65 -38.10 -7.76
C PHE A 46 23.01 -38.34 -7.09
N TYR A 47 23.96 -37.44 -7.31
CA TYR A 47 25.34 -37.53 -6.84
C TYR A 47 25.56 -36.75 -5.55
N TRP A 48 26.65 -37.05 -4.84
CA TRP A 48 27.05 -36.36 -3.61
C TRP A 48 27.13 -34.83 -3.75
N GLY A 49 27.40 -34.33 -4.97
CA GLY A 49 27.41 -32.90 -5.27
C GLY A 49 26.07 -32.19 -5.01
N PHE A 50 24.93 -32.88 -5.06
CA PHE A 50 23.62 -32.27 -4.75
C PHE A 50 23.35 -32.12 -3.25
N LEU A 51 23.99 -32.93 -2.41
CA LEU A 51 23.68 -33.01 -0.98
C LEU A 51 23.85 -31.66 -0.26
N PRO A 52 24.89 -30.84 -0.52
CA PRO A 52 25.00 -29.50 0.05
C PRO A 52 23.85 -28.58 -0.33
N ILE A 53 23.41 -28.60 -1.60
CA ILE A 53 22.28 -27.78 -2.07
C ILE A 53 20.99 -28.25 -1.39
N THR A 54 20.74 -29.56 -1.39
CA THR A 54 19.58 -30.14 -0.71
C THR A 54 19.57 -29.80 0.78
N ALA A 55 20.72 -29.83 1.45
CA ALA A 55 20.84 -29.45 2.85
C ALA A 55 20.49 -27.97 3.08
N VAL A 56 20.97 -27.05 2.25
CA VAL A 56 20.60 -25.62 2.33
C VAL A 56 19.10 -25.43 2.12
N VAL A 57 18.51 -26.11 1.14
CA VAL A 57 17.06 -26.06 0.88
C VAL A 57 16.26 -26.58 2.07
N VAL A 58 16.65 -27.72 2.65
CA VAL A 58 16.01 -28.28 3.85
C VAL A 58 16.14 -27.33 5.03
N VAL A 59 17.33 -26.77 5.29
CA VAL A 59 17.52 -25.77 6.36
C VAL A 59 16.63 -24.55 6.14
N PHE A 60 16.52 -24.08 4.91
CA PHE A 60 15.66 -22.95 4.57
C PHE A 60 14.18 -23.25 4.90
N PHE A 61 13.63 -24.34 4.35
CA PHE A 61 12.22 -24.69 4.53
C PHE A 61 11.86 -25.10 5.96
N PHE A 62 12.76 -25.74 6.71
CA PHE A 62 12.44 -26.26 8.05
C PHE A 62 12.88 -25.36 9.21
N LEU A 63 13.81 -24.42 9.00
CA LEU A 63 14.28 -23.50 10.06
C LEU A 63 14.00 -22.05 9.75
N VAL A 64 14.46 -21.56 8.60
CA VAL A 64 14.37 -20.13 8.25
C VAL A 64 12.92 -19.74 8.01
N PHE A 65 12.20 -20.54 7.22
CA PHE A 65 10.85 -20.22 6.81
C PHE A 65 9.83 -20.29 7.95
N PRO A 66 9.84 -21.29 8.85
CA PRO A 66 8.96 -21.30 10.01
C PRO A 66 9.21 -20.12 10.96
N VAL A 67 10.45 -19.64 11.08
CA VAL A 67 10.77 -18.42 11.83
C VAL A 67 10.17 -17.18 11.14
N ILE A 68 10.24 -17.11 9.82
CA ILE A 68 9.59 -16.03 9.03
C ILE A 68 8.07 -16.08 9.23
N LEU A 69 7.44 -17.25 9.05
CA LEU A 69 6.01 -17.45 9.26
C LEU A 69 5.60 -17.09 10.68
N TRP A 70 6.36 -17.52 11.69
CA TRP A 70 6.06 -17.20 13.08
C TRP A 70 6.09 -15.69 13.34
N ARG A 71 7.02 -14.96 12.70
CA ARG A 71 7.06 -13.50 12.78
C ARG A 71 5.91 -12.83 12.04
N ILE A 72 5.53 -13.32 10.87
CA ILE A 72 4.44 -12.76 10.05
C ILE A 72 3.07 -13.13 10.63
N TRP A 73 2.94 -14.24 11.35
CA TRP A 73 1.68 -14.72 11.93
C TRP A 73 0.99 -13.65 12.77
N ARG A 74 1.76 -12.82 13.48
CA ARG A 74 1.19 -11.83 14.38
C ARG A 74 0.60 -10.61 13.66
N ASP A 75 0.91 -10.41 12.39
CA ASP A 75 0.41 -9.28 11.62
C ASP A 75 -0.96 -9.61 10.98
N ASN A 76 -1.91 -8.68 11.11
CA ASN A 76 -3.25 -8.78 10.54
C ASN A 76 -3.23 -8.21 9.12
N ASP A 77 -2.83 -9.05 8.18
CA ASP A 77 -2.67 -8.66 6.79
C ASP A 77 -4.00 -8.40 6.08
N ALA A 78 -4.13 -7.22 5.47
CA ALA A 78 -5.28 -6.80 4.69
C ALA A 78 -5.43 -7.62 3.40
N TYR A 79 -4.32 -7.93 2.74
CA TYR A 79 -4.30 -8.43 1.37
C TYR A 79 -4.30 -9.97 1.26
N GLY A 80 -4.24 -10.67 2.39
CA GLY A 80 -4.24 -12.14 2.42
C GLY A 80 -2.91 -12.77 1.98
N ILE A 81 -1.86 -11.98 1.79
CA ILE A 81 -0.46 -12.40 1.61
C ILE A 81 -0.05 -13.40 2.69
N ARG A 82 -0.47 -13.20 3.95
CA ARG A 82 -0.18 -14.15 5.03
C ARG A 82 -0.75 -15.54 4.75
N ASN A 83 -2.01 -15.62 4.32
CA ASN A 83 -2.62 -16.91 4.02
C ASN A 83 -1.97 -17.53 2.79
N ASP A 84 -1.71 -16.74 1.75
CA ASP A 84 -1.00 -17.22 0.55
C ASP A 84 0.39 -17.76 0.89
N LEU A 85 1.16 -17.06 1.72
CA LEU A 85 2.49 -17.47 2.16
C LEU A 85 2.45 -18.79 2.96
N ILE A 86 1.48 -18.95 3.86
CA ILE A 86 1.30 -20.20 4.64
C ILE A 86 0.93 -21.36 3.70
N ILE A 87 0.00 -21.14 2.77
CA ILE A 87 -0.46 -22.17 1.85
C ILE A 87 0.68 -22.55 0.89
N CYS A 88 1.37 -21.57 0.29
CA CYS A 88 2.51 -21.80 -0.58
C CYS A 88 3.63 -22.57 0.14
N ASP A 89 3.91 -22.27 1.40
CA ASP A 89 4.98 -22.96 2.10
C ASP A 89 4.61 -24.38 2.52
N THR A 90 3.41 -24.56 3.09
CA THR A 90 2.94 -25.88 3.50
C THR A 90 2.89 -26.85 2.32
N VAL A 91 2.42 -26.38 1.15
CA VAL A 91 2.45 -27.16 -0.09
C VAL A 91 3.89 -27.37 -0.58
N GLY A 92 4.75 -26.36 -0.49
CA GLY A 92 6.17 -26.48 -0.86
C GLY A 92 6.91 -27.54 -0.06
N ILE A 93 6.77 -27.52 1.28
CA ILE A 93 7.34 -28.52 2.19
C ILE A 93 6.80 -29.91 1.85
N LEU A 94 5.49 -30.05 1.63
CA LEU A 94 4.88 -31.33 1.27
C LEU A 94 5.44 -31.87 -0.06
N CYS A 95 5.50 -31.03 -1.11
CA CYS A 95 6.07 -31.39 -2.40
C CYS A 95 7.55 -31.76 -2.28
N MET A 96 8.32 -31.06 -1.43
CA MET A 96 9.73 -31.35 -1.19
C MET A 96 9.91 -32.71 -0.50
N VAL A 97 9.12 -33.01 0.53
CA VAL A 97 9.15 -34.31 1.21
C VAL A 97 8.79 -35.44 0.24
N ILE A 98 7.74 -35.27 -0.56
CA ILE A 98 7.35 -36.25 -1.58
C ILE A 98 8.47 -36.44 -2.60
N THR A 99 9.11 -35.36 -3.04
CA THR A 99 10.25 -35.42 -3.97
C THR A 99 11.41 -36.21 -3.37
N LEU A 100 11.75 -35.98 -2.10
CA LEU A 100 12.82 -36.72 -1.42
C LEU A 100 12.49 -38.21 -1.30
N ILE A 101 11.26 -38.56 -0.94
CA ILE A 101 10.81 -39.96 -0.88
C ILE A 101 10.86 -40.58 -2.28
N TRP A 102 10.37 -39.87 -3.30
CA TRP A 102 10.37 -40.31 -4.68
C TRP A 102 11.78 -40.58 -5.19
N VAL A 103 12.72 -39.68 -4.87
CA VAL A 103 14.13 -39.77 -5.28
C VAL A 103 14.86 -40.93 -4.59
N ASN A 104 14.60 -41.17 -3.30
CA ASN A 104 15.38 -42.15 -2.52
C ASN A 104 14.75 -43.55 -2.46
N ALA A 105 13.42 -43.68 -2.50
CA ALA A 105 12.74 -44.95 -2.26
C ALA A 105 12.16 -45.62 -3.52
N LEU A 106 11.86 -44.87 -4.59
CA LEU A 106 11.06 -45.34 -5.73
C LEU A 106 11.84 -45.40 -7.04
N HIS A 107 13.04 -46.00 -7.04
CA HIS A 107 13.94 -45.96 -8.19
C HIS A 107 13.34 -46.52 -9.49
N GLU A 108 12.55 -47.60 -9.41
CA GLU A 108 11.87 -48.17 -10.60
C GLU A 108 10.82 -47.23 -11.20
N THR A 109 10.14 -46.44 -10.36
CA THR A 109 9.07 -45.55 -10.82
C THR A 109 9.65 -44.27 -11.44
N GLN A 110 10.86 -43.87 -11.05
CA GLN A 110 11.55 -42.71 -11.61
C GLN A 110 11.78 -42.79 -13.11
N GLN A 111 11.94 -44.00 -13.66
CA GLN A 111 12.11 -44.18 -15.10
C GLN A 111 10.85 -43.78 -15.89
N LYS A 112 9.67 -43.91 -15.28
CA LYS A 112 8.38 -43.52 -15.89
C LYS A 112 8.04 -42.07 -15.61
N TRP A 113 8.40 -41.58 -14.41
CA TRP A 113 8.05 -40.24 -13.97
C TRP A 113 9.24 -39.58 -13.24
N PRO A 114 9.85 -38.53 -13.82
CA PRO A 114 10.95 -37.83 -13.17
C PRO A 114 10.49 -37.14 -11.87
N GLY A 115 11.31 -37.22 -10.82
CA GLY A 115 11.02 -36.58 -9.53
C GLY A 115 10.83 -35.06 -9.61
N MET A 116 11.40 -34.41 -10.62
CA MET A 116 11.23 -32.98 -10.89
C MET A 116 9.78 -32.57 -11.18
N SER A 117 8.88 -33.50 -11.50
CA SER A 117 7.48 -33.17 -11.75
C SER A 117 6.76 -32.60 -10.53
N PHE A 118 7.14 -32.96 -9.31
CA PHE A 118 6.55 -32.36 -8.11
C PHE A 118 6.92 -30.88 -7.96
N VAL A 119 8.09 -30.47 -8.46
CA VAL A 119 8.48 -29.05 -8.52
C VAL A 119 7.57 -28.29 -9.48
N TRP A 120 7.20 -28.89 -10.62
CA TRP A 120 6.24 -28.29 -11.56
C TRP A 120 4.84 -28.18 -10.98
N VAL A 121 4.36 -29.21 -10.28
CA VAL A 121 3.07 -29.17 -9.56
C VAL A 121 3.08 -28.03 -8.55
N TYR A 122 4.17 -27.89 -7.78
CA TYR A 122 4.33 -26.81 -6.83
C TYR A 122 4.33 -25.42 -7.51
N ALA A 123 5.06 -25.25 -8.61
CA ALA A 123 5.10 -24.00 -9.35
C ALA A 123 3.72 -23.59 -9.91
N ILE A 124 2.96 -24.55 -10.45
CA ILE A 124 1.58 -24.33 -10.91
C ILE A 124 0.70 -23.90 -9.74
N PHE A 125 0.85 -24.56 -8.60
CA PHE A 125 0.08 -24.24 -7.40
C PHE A 125 0.36 -22.82 -6.91
N ILE A 126 1.64 -22.41 -6.80
CA ILE A 126 2.02 -21.04 -6.46
C ILE A 126 1.39 -20.05 -7.45
N HIS A 127 1.46 -20.30 -8.76
CA HIS A 127 0.85 -19.41 -9.75
C HIS A 127 -0.66 -19.26 -9.55
N ILE A 128 -1.35 -20.34 -9.19
CA ILE A 128 -2.79 -20.29 -8.92
C ILE A 128 -3.06 -19.43 -7.67
N THR A 129 -2.33 -19.66 -6.58
CA THR A 129 -2.62 -18.96 -5.31
C THR A 129 -2.12 -17.52 -5.29
N SER A 130 -0.96 -17.24 -5.88
CA SER A 130 -0.31 -15.93 -5.82
C SER A 130 -0.72 -14.98 -6.94
N VAL A 131 -1.21 -15.50 -8.08
CA VAL A 131 -1.60 -14.67 -9.23
C VAL A 131 -3.08 -14.83 -9.54
N PHE A 132 -3.55 -16.06 -9.75
CA PHE A 132 -4.91 -16.28 -10.25
C PHE A 132 -5.99 -15.90 -9.21
N ILE A 133 -5.84 -16.33 -7.96
CA ILE A 133 -6.81 -16.01 -6.90
C ILE A 133 -6.90 -14.50 -6.62
N PRO A 134 -5.78 -13.77 -6.40
CA PRO A 134 -5.83 -12.32 -6.20
C PRO A 134 -6.42 -11.57 -7.40
N LEU A 135 -6.12 -12.00 -8.62
CA LEU A 135 -6.70 -11.42 -9.83
C LEU A 135 -8.21 -11.65 -9.91
N LEU A 136 -8.67 -12.84 -9.54
CA LEU A 136 -10.09 -13.16 -9.55
C LEU A 136 -10.83 -12.34 -8.48
N HIS A 137 -10.22 -12.18 -7.31
CA HIS A 137 -10.73 -11.34 -6.23
C HIS A 137 -10.77 -9.86 -6.64
N SER A 138 -9.73 -9.34 -7.30
CA SER A 138 -9.72 -7.95 -7.77
C SER A 138 -10.78 -7.70 -8.84
N ILE A 139 -11.01 -8.65 -9.75
CA ILE A 139 -12.11 -8.57 -10.74
C ILE A 139 -13.47 -8.57 -10.06
N GLN A 140 -13.67 -9.42 -9.05
CA GLN A 140 -14.92 -9.43 -8.27
C GLN A 140 -15.14 -8.11 -7.54
N HIS A 141 -14.09 -7.57 -6.92
CA HIS A 141 -14.15 -6.27 -6.26
C HIS A 141 -14.48 -5.15 -7.23
N MET A 142 -13.85 -5.11 -8.42
CA MET A 142 -14.18 -4.11 -9.44
C MET A 142 -15.66 -4.16 -9.85
N ARG A 143 -16.22 -5.36 -10.02
CA ARG A 143 -17.65 -5.52 -10.35
C ARG A 143 -18.57 -5.06 -9.22
N LEU A 144 -18.24 -5.42 -7.98
CA LEU A 144 -19.03 -5.01 -6.81
C LEU A 144 -18.96 -3.49 -6.59
N SER A 145 -17.81 -2.87 -6.82
CA SER A 145 -17.66 -1.41 -6.76
C SER A 145 -18.49 -0.71 -7.85
N GLU A 146 -18.52 -1.26 -9.07
CA GLU A 146 -19.34 -0.70 -10.16
C GLU A 146 -20.84 -0.76 -9.86
N ASP A 147 -21.31 -1.87 -9.27
CA ASP A 147 -22.71 -1.99 -8.83
C ASP A 147 -23.02 -1.04 -7.66
N GLN A 148 -22.08 -0.88 -6.72
CA GLN A 148 -22.24 0.01 -5.58
C GLN A 148 -22.29 1.49 -6.01
N ASP A 149 -21.50 1.90 -7.00
CA ASP A 149 -21.54 3.27 -7.54
C ASP A 149 -22.85 3.57 -8.28
N ARG A 150 -23.42 2.56 -8.96
CA ARG A 150 -24.75 2.66 -9.60
C ARG A 150 -25.87 2.82 -8.59
N ASP A 151 -25.85 2.03 -7.53
CA ASP A 151 -26.81 2.18 -6.43
C ASP A 151 -26.69 3.55 -5.77
N PHE A 152 -25.46 4.07 -5.60
CA PHE A 152 -25.23 5.40 -5.05
C PHE A 152 -25.82 6.54 -5.90
N THR A 153 -25.90 6.34 -7.23
CA THR A 153 -26.54 7.32 -8.12
C THR A 153 -28.07 7.18 -8.13
N ALA A 154 -28.61 5.98 -7.94
CA ALA A 154 -30.05 5.73 -7.88
C ALA A 154 -30.67 6.12 -6.51
N GLU A 155 -29.94 5.97 -5.41
CA GLU A 155 -30.42 6.22 -4.04
C GLU A 155 -30.68 7.72 -3.77
N ASN A 156 -30.06 8.63 -4.53
CA ASN A 156 -30.36 10.06 -4.47
C ASN A 156 -31.68 10.46 -5.15
N MET A 157 -32.43 9.52 -5.75
CA MET A 157 -33.69 9.81 -6.45
C MET A 157 -34.95 9.17 -5.82
N VAL A 158 -34.85 8.37 -4.74
CA VAL A 158 -36.02 7.69 -4.17
C VAL A 158 -36.17 7.99 -2.68
N ASP A 159 -36.88 9.08 -2.40
CA ASP A 159 -37.41 9.49 -1.10
C ASP A 159 -38.61 8.61 -0.71
N ASP A 160 -38.35 7.35 -0.30
CA ASP A 160 -39.43 6.45 0.13
C ASP A 160 -38.99 5.52 1.30
N GLY A 161 -38.89 6.12 2.49
CA GLY A 161 -39.35 5.57 3.78
C GLY A 161 -38.88 4.20 4.32
N LEU A 162 -38.00 3.43 3.67
CA LEU A 162 -37.58 2.10 4.13
C LEU A 162 -36.24 2.12 4.92
N PRO A 163 -36.04 1.18 5.86
CA PRO A 163 -34.97 1.24 6.86
C PRO A 163 -33.61 0.81 6.30
N MET A 164 -32.97 1.71 5.55
CA MET A 164 -31.60 1.61 5.02
C MET A 164 -30.53 2.09 6.03
N THR A 165 -30.78 1.93 7.33
CA THR A 165 -30.09 2.71 8.37
C THR A 165 -28.69 2.21 8.74
N SER A 166 -28.36 0.93 8.49
CA SER A 166 -27.13 0.34 9.04
C SER A 166 -25.85 0.73 8.29
N ASN A 167 -25.86 0.77 6.96
CA ASN A 167 -24.68 1.11 6.16
C ASN A 167 -24.39 2.62 6.17
N ILE A 168 -25.43 3.45 6.08
CA ILE A 168 -25.32 4.90 6.18
C ILE A 168 -24.72 5.27 7.55
N SER A 169 -25.20 4.63 8.63
CA SER A 169 -24.67 4.83 9.98
C SER A 169 -23.17 4.46 10.09
N ARG A 170 -22.74 3.36 9.46
CA ARG A 170 -21.32 2.94 9.46
C ARG A 170 -20.41 3.91 8.72
N ARG A 171 -20.83 4.42 7.57
CA ARG A 171 -20.06 5.42 6.81
C ARG A 171 -20.00 6.75 7.55
N ALA A 172 -21.09 7.17 8.18
CA ALA A 172 -21.09 8.36 9.03
C ALA A 172 -20.14 8.20 10.24
N ALA A 173 -20.12 7.03 10.87
CA ALA A 173 -19.18 6.72 11.95
C ALA A 173 -17.72 6.73 11.46
N PHE A 174 -17.45 6.20 10.26
CA PHE A 174 -16.13 6.28 9.65
C PHE A 174 -15.67 7.72 9.42
N ASN A 175 -16.52 8.54 8.79
CA ASN A 175 -16.20 9.95 8.56
C ASN A 175 -15.96 10.70 9.88
N ARG A 176 -16.78 10.45 10.90
CA ARG A 176 -16.60 11.03 12.24
C ARG A 176 -15.26 10.62 12.88
N MET A 177 -14.87 9.36 12.73
CA MET A 177 -13.58 8.85 13.21
C MET A 177 -12.40 9.50 12.46
N LEU A 178 -12.54 9.79 11.16
CA LEU A 178 -11.53 10.53 10.39
C LEU A 178 -11.41 12.00 10.83
N ASP A 179 -12.52 12.61 11.26
CA ASP A 179 -12.57 14.00 11.69
C ASP A 179 -12.09 14.21 13.14
N ASP A 180 -12.11 13.17 13.98
CA ASP A 180 -11.55 13.19 15.33
C ASP A 180 -10.04 12.84 15.31
N PRO A 181 -9.14 13.76 15.69
CA PRO A 181 -7.69 13.55 15.60
C PRO A 181 -7.18 12.40 16.46
N LEU A 182 -7.81 12.14 17.62
CA LEU A 182 -7.40 11.07 18.52
C LEU A 182 -7.87 9.71 18.01
N GLU A 183 -9.13 9.60 17.57
CA GLU A 183 -9.64 8.36 16.96
C GLU A 183 -8.90 8.05 15.65
N TYR A 184 -8.65 9.06 14.82
CA TYR A 184 -7.88 8.92 13.59
C TYR A 184 -6.45 8.45 13.86
N GLN A 185 -5.80 8.92 14.94
CA GLN A 185 -4.47 8.44 15.31
C GLN A 185 -4.47 6.94 15.62
N HIS A 186 -5.45 6.46 16.37
CA HIS A 186 -5.61 5.02 16.66
C HIS A 186 -5.88 4.22 15.39
N PHE A 187 -6.79 4.73 14.54
CA PHE A 187 -7.08 4.13 13.24
C PHE A 187 -5.84 4.05 12.34
N ARG A 188 -5.00 5.09 12.32
CA ARG A 188 -3.75 5.11 11.56
C ARG A 188 -2.73 4.08 12.04
N ILE A 189 -2.59 3.92 13.36
CA ILE A 189 -1.72 2.86 13.93
C ILE A 189 -2.24 1.48 13.49
N PHE A 190 -3.55 1.29 13.48
CA PHE A 190 -4.17 0.07 12.98
C PHE A 190 -3.94 -0.12 11.47
N ALA A 191 -4.19 0.90 10.64
CA ALA A 191 -3.95 0.86 9.20
C ALA A 191 -2.49 0.51 8.88
N ALA A 192 -1.53 1.09 9.61
CA ALA A 192 -0.11 0.76 9.49
C ALA A 192 0.21 -0.69 9.89
N SER A 193 -0.56 -1.30 10.79
CA SER A 193 -0.44 -2.72 11.13
C SER A 193 -1.02 -3.65 10.06
N CYS A 194 -1.86 -3.10 9.18
CA CYS A 194 -2.45 -3.78 8.03
C CYS A 194 -1.67 -3.53 6.72
N PHE A 195 -0.49 -2.91 6.78
CA PHE A 195 0.29 -2.49 5.61
C PHE A 195 -0.44 -1.50 4.69
N CYS A 196 -1.31 -0.66 5.25
CA CYS A 196 -2.06 0.38 4.52
C CYS A 196 -1.68 1.79 5.00
N SER A 197 -0.40 2.02 5.32
CA SER A 197 0.04 3.30 5.90
C SER A 197 0.06 4.44 4.90
N GLU A 198 0.29 4.13 3.63
CA GLU A 198 0.29 5.03 2.49
C GLU A 198 -1.10 5.64 2.25
N LEU A 199 -2.18 4.87 2.45
CA LEU A 199 -3.54 5.38 2.36
C LEU A 199 -3.80 6.49 3.39
N THR A 200 -3.43 6.25 4.65
CA THR A 200 -3.56 7.28 5.69
C THR A 200 -2.59 8.45 5.50
N GLY A 201 -1.37 8.19 5.02
CA GLY A 201 -0.39 9.23 4.73
C GLY A 201 -0.87 10.18 3.62
N PHE A 202 -1.50 9.63 2.57
CA PHE A 202 -2.12 10.42 1.51
C PHE A 202 -3.22 11.34 2.06
N ILE A 203 -4.10 10.83 2.94
CA ILE A 203 -5.18 11.61 3.54
C ILE A 203 -4.63 12.78 4.36
N GLU A 204 -3.57 12.57 5.14
CA GLU A 204 -2.91 13.63 5.91
C GLU A 204 -2.34 14.73 5.00
N GLU A 205 -1.66 14.33 3.92
CA GLU A 205 -1.09 15.27 2.95
C GLU A 205 -2.18 16.02 2.17
N TYR A 206 -3.28 15.36 1.82
CA TYR A 206 -4.44 16.00 1.20
C TYR A 206 -5.08 17.03 2.13
N GLN A 207 -5.29 16.71 3.42
CA GLN A 207 -5.80 17.67 4.40
C GLN A 207 -4.83 18.83 4.64
N SER A 208 -3.53 18.58 4.65
CA SER A 208 -2.53 19.63 4.73
C SER A 208 -2.58 20.56 3.53
N LEU A 209 -2.73 20.03 2.32
CA LEU A 209 -2.85 20.84 1.10
C LEU A 209 -4.14 21.66 1.12
N LYS A 210 -5.25 21.07 1.57
CA LYS A 210 -6.55 21.72 1.77
C LYS A 210 -6.47 22.90 2.73
N ALA A 211 -5.94 22.67 3.94
CA ALA A 211 -5.79 23.69 4.97
C ALA A 211 -4.99 24.90 4.46
N ARG A 212 -3.84 24.67 3.84
CA ARG A 212 -2.99 25.74 3.30
C ARG A 212 -3.63 26.49 2.13
N THR A 213 -4.36 25.77 1.28
CA THR A 213 -5.11 26.38 0.17
C THR A 213 -6.16 27.34 0.70
N LEU A 214 -6.92 26.96 1.72
CA LEU A 214 -7.95 27.81 2.35
C LEU A 214 -7.32 29.07 2.97
N VAL A 215 -6.22 28.93 3.70
CA VAL A 215 -5.52 30.08 4.31
C VAL A 215 -5.05 31.07 3.24
N LEU A 216 -4.36 30.59 2.18
CA LEU A 216 -3.82 31.46 1.14
C LEU A 216 -4.90 32.16 0.31
N LEU A 217 -5.98 31.46 -0.03
CA LEU A 217 -7.07 32.04 -0.81
C LEU A 217 -7.81 33.14 -0.04
N LYS A 218 -7.90 33.03 1.29
CA LYS A 218 -8.50 34.05 2.14
C LYS A 218 -7.61 35.27 2.33
N THR A 219 -6.29 35.07 2.47
CA THR A 219 -5.33 36.19 2.60
C THR A 219 -5.17 37.00 1.32
N THR A 220 -5.41 36.38 0.15
CA THR A 220 -5.24 37.05 -1.16
C THR A 220 -6.43 37.95 -1.53
N GLU A 221 -7.54 37.91 -0.78
CA GLU A 221 -8.60 38.89 -0.99
C GLU A 221 -8.05 40.30 -0.71
N PRO A 222 -8.27 41.28 -1.63
CA PRO A 222 -7.64 42.58 -1.58
C PRO A 222 -8.25 43.44 -0.47
N SER A 223 -7.93 43.09 0.78
CA SER A 223 -7.92 44.03 1.87
C SER A 223 -6.88 45.08 1.51
N SER A 224 -7.37 46.26 1.18
CA SER A 224 -6.61 47.35 0.63
C SER A 224 -5.44 47.70 1.57
N ALA A 225 -4.21 47.51 1.07
CA ALA A 225 -2.94 47.96 1.65
C ALA A 225 -2.65 47.51 3.10
N VAL A 226 -1.74 46.55 3.31
CA VAL A 226 -0.69 46.61 4.35
C VAL A 226 0.41 45.58 4.03
N GLU A 227 1.64 46.09 4.11
CA GLU A 227 3.01 45.55 4.21
C GLU A 227 3.27 44.04 4.08
N GLN A 228 4.25 43.74 3.21
CA GLN A 228 4.89 42.44 3.00
C GLN A 228 5.49 41.87 4.30
N PRO A 229 5.16 40.63 4.71
CA PRO A 229 5.92 39.92 5.73
C PRO A 229 7.13 39.20 5.13
N ASP A 230 8.24 39.26 5.86
CA ASP A 230 9.55 38.70 5.54
C ASP A 230 9.53 37.18 5.31
N ASP A 231 10.17 36.80 4.20
CA ASP A 231 10.23 35.48 3.58
C ASP A 231 11.23 34.55 4.29
N SER A 232 10.94 34.18 5.54
CA SER A 232 11.84 33.38 6.40
C SER A 232 11.52 31.89 6.49
N PHE A 233 10.60 31.36 5.68
CA PHE A 233 10.12 29.97 5.79
C PHE A 233 10.87 28.93 4.93
N SER A 234 12.12 29.20 4.56
CA SER A 234 12.98 28.28 3.80
C SER A 234 14.00 27.54 4.68
N ARG A 235 13.61 27.09 5.88
CA ARG A 235 14.48 26.30 6.77
C ARG A 235 13.92 24.92 7.11
N SER A 236 14.74 23.93 6.79
CA SER A 236 14.81 22.58 7.37
C SER A 236 14.05 21.44 6.68
N SER A 237 14.39 21.16 5.43
CA SER A 237 14.13 19.86 4.78
C SER A 237 15.34 18.91 4.80
N LYS A 238 16.43 19.22 5.53
CA LYS A 238 17.69 18.45 5.48
C LYS A 238 18.17 17.80 6.79
N GLU A 239 17.50 17.99 7.92
CA GLU A 239 17.84 17.29 9.18
C GLU A 239 16.66 16.49 9.72
N ILE A 240 16.22 15.47 8.97
CA ILE A 240 15.32 14.43 9.49
C ILE A 240 16.07 13.10 9.45
N ASN A 241 17.11 13.01 10.27
CA ASN A 241 17.66 11.73 10.67
C ASN A 241 17.99 11.81 12.16
N LEU A 242 17.52 10.82 12.91
CA LEU A 242 17.81 10.57 14.33
C LEU A 242 16.94 11.30 15.37
N ASN A 243 15.64 10.99 15.40
CA ASN A 243 14.89 10.64 16.64
C ASN A 243 13.40 10.36 16.33
N ARG A 244 13.13 9.19 15.74
CA ARG A 244 11.86 8.86 15.09
C ARG A 244 10.83 8.14 16.00
N PHE A 245 11.09 8.01 17.31
CA PHE A 245 10.07 7.56 18.28
C PHE A 245 9.19 8.71 18.81
N ARG A 246 9.64 9.98 18.66
CA ARG A 246 8.81 11.18 18.86
C ARG A 246 7.87 11.48 17.69
N LEU A 247 7.88 10.68 16.63
CA LEU A 247 7.16 10.99 15.40
C LEU A 247 5.64 10.87 15.53
N SER A 248 5.11 9.93 16.33
CA SER A 248 3.65 9.85 16.52
C SER A 248 3.10 11.07 17.25
N GLN A 249 3.88 11.63 18.19
CA GLN A 249 3.51 12.82 18.95
C GLN A 249 3.71 14.07 18.09
N CYS A 250 4.85 14.21 17.41
CA CYS A 250 5.11 15.28 16.46
C CYS A 250 4.07 15.35 15.33
N MET A 251 3.53 14.21 14.88
CA MET A 251 2.46 14.20 13.87
C MET A 251 1.11 14.70 14.42
N VAL A 252 0.77 14.35 15.65
CA VAL A 252 -0.41 14.93 16.33
C VAL A 252 -0.20 16.42 16.56
N ASP A 253 1.00 16.83 16.97
CA ASP A 253 1.37 18.23 17.16
C ASP A 253 1.29 19.00 15.82
N ASN A 254 1.72 18.40 14.71
CA ASN A 254 1.60 18.99 13.37
C ASN A 254 0.15 19.11 12.92
N ALA A 255 -0.68 18.09 13.15
CA ALA A 255 -2.10 18.15 12.84
C ALA A 255 -2.78 19.24 13.68
N LEU A 256 -2.53 19.27 14.99
CA LEU A 256 -3.04 20.30 15.89
C LEU A 256 -2.55 21.70 15.50
N ALA A 257 -1.30 21.85 15.11
CA ALA A 257 -0.75 23.11 14.61
C ALA A 257 -1.44 23.56 13.32
N MET A 258 -1.70 22.63 12.40
CA MET A 258 -2.46 22.90 11.18
C MET A 258 -3.91 23.34 11.49
N TYR A 259 -4.60 22.66 12.41
CA TYR A 259 -5.93 23.10 12.86
C TYR A 259 -5.89 24.48 13.54
N ALA A 260 -4.86 24.75 14.35
CA ALA A 260 -4.68 26.03 15.00
C ALA A 260 -4.43 27.17 14.00
N GLU A 261 -3.62 26.93 12.97
CA GLU A 261 -3.33 27.89 11.88
C GLU A 261 -4.60 28.23 11.09
N VAL A 262 -5.40 27.21 10.73
CA VAL A 262 -6.67 27.38 10.03
C VAL A 262 -7.68 28.15 10.88
N ASN A 263 -7.81 27.80 12.16
CA ASN A 263 -8.68 28.53 13.10
C ASN A 263 -8.22 29.98 13.30
N ALA A 264 -6.91 30.24 13.32
CA ALA A 264 -6.36 31.61 13.42
C ALA A 264 -6.67 32.45 12.18
N ALA A 265 -6.73 31.84 10.99
CA ALA A 265 -7.20 32.47 9.77
C ALA A 265 -8.74 32.67 9.74
N GLY A 266 -9.45 32.21 10.78
CA GLY A 266 -10.90 32.29 10.88
C GLY A 266 -11.63 31.44 9.83
N THR A 267 -10.99 30.40 9.30
CA THR A 267 -11.60 29.42 8.40
C THR A 267 -11.90 28.13 9.17
N SER A 268 -13.03 27.49 8.86
CA SER A 268 -13.34 26.18 9.44
C SER A 268 -12.83 25.10 8.50
N LEU A 269 -11.87 24.28 8.95
CA LEU A 269 -11.47 23.11 8.17
C LEU A 269 -12.63 22.13 8.12
N THR A 270 -13.18 21.88 6.94
CA THR A 270 -14.23 20.87 6.76
C THR A 270 -13.64 19.47 6.82
N GLY A 271 -14.48 18.48 7.17
CA GLY A 271 -14.07 17.09 7.33
C GLY A 271 -13.41 16.47 6.10
N VAL A 272 -12.80 15.29 6.30
CA VAL A 272 -11.94 14.65 5.30
C VAL A 272 -12.69 14.29 4.01
N SER A 273 -13.97 13.96 4.13
CA SER A 273 -14.85 13.61 3.01
C SER A 273 -15.08 14.78 2.05
N VAL A 274 -15.04 16.03 2.53
CA VAL A 274 -15.31 17.24 1.74
C VAL A 274 -14.09 17.62 0.89
N SER A 275 -14.29 17.88 -0.41
CA SER A 275 -13.20 18.26 -1.32
C SER A 275 -12.62 19.64 -1.02
N ILE A 276 -11.42 19.92 -1.54
CA ILE A 276 -10.80 21.24 -1.42
C ILE A 276 -11.69 22.31 -2.06
N LEU A 277 -12.17 22.05 -3.28
CA LEU A 277 -13.06 22.97 -3.99
C LEU A 277 -14.34 23.27 -3.18
N GLN A 278 -15.02 22.23 -2.69
CA GLN A 278 -16.26 22.39 -1.92
C GLN A 278 -16.00 23.16 -0.61
N SER A 279 -14.83 23.00 -0.01
CA SER A 279 -14.47 23.73 1.21
C SER A 279 -14.24 25.21 0.95
N VAL A 280 -13.63 25.55 -0.19
CA VAL A 280 -13.46 26.94 -0.62
C VAL A 280 -14.81 27.57 -0.96
N GLN A 281 -15.70 26.81 -1.61
CA GLN A 281 -17.06 27.26 -1.93
C GLN A 281 -17.91 27.50 -0.68
N ASN A 282 -17.81 26.63 0.32
CA ASN A 282 -18.53 26.82 1.59
C ASN A 282 -18.10 28.08 2.36
N ASP A 283 -16.86 28.55 2.16
CA ASP A 283 -16.33 29.77 2.77
C ASP A 283 -16.72 31.03 1.98
N LYS A 284 -16.93 30.90 0.66
CA LYS A 284 -17.30 32.00 -0.22
C LYS A 284 -18.81 32.06 -0.44
N THR A 285 -19.45 33.09 0.10
CA THR A 285 -20.89 33.34 -0.08
C THR A 285 -21.30 33.78 -1.49
N ASP A 286 -20.35 33.97 -2.42
CA ASP A 286 -20.64 34.51 -3.77
C ASP A 286 -20.62 33.40 -4.84
N ASP A 287 -21.73 33.26 -5.56
CA ASP A 287 -22.16 32.11 -6.39
C ASP A 287 -21.42 31.97 -7.74
N LYS A 288 -20.21 32.50 -7.86
CA LYS A 288 -19.42 32.37 -9.08
C LYS A 288 -18.48 31.18 -8.95
N THR A 289 -18.88 30.08 -9.58
CA THR A 289 -18.04 28.91 -9.90
C THR A 289 -16.95 29.30 -10.89
N VAL A 290 -15.99 30.11 -10.43
CA VAL A 290 -14.76 30.39 -11.18
C VAL A 290 -13.91 29.12 -11.11
N ASP A 291 -13.29 28.77 -12.24
CA ASP A 291 -12.33 27.67 -12.33
C ASP A 291 -11.15 27.95 -11.38
N MET A 292 -11.20 27.37 -10.18
CA MET A 292 -10.22 27.65 -9.13
C MET A 292 -9.02 26.72 -9.28
N GLN A 293 -7.85 27.34 -9.41
CA GLN A 293 -6.56 26.66 -9.43
C GLN A 293 -5.87 26.75 -8.07
N PHE A 294 -4.96 25.82 -7.81
CA PHE A 294 -4.08 25.90 -6.64
C PHE A 294 -3.21 27.18 -6.67
N PRO A 295 -3.00 27.84 -5.52
CA PRO A 295 -2.04 28.93 -5.40
C PRO A 295 -0.64 28.50 -5.86
N ALA A 296 0.08 29.39 -6.57
CA ALA A 296 1.39 29.09 -7.14
C ALA A 296 2.41 28.59 -6.11
N SER A 297 2.35 29.10 -4.88
CA SER A 297 3.21 28.67 -3.75
C SER A 297 2.97 27.23 -3.28
N LEU A 298 1.84 26.61 -3.64
CA LEU A 298 1.50 25.23 -3.29
C LEU A 298 1.77 24.23 -4.41
N ILE A 299 2.12 24.68 -5.61
CA ILE A 299 2.37 23.79 -6.77
C ILE A 299 3.50 22.81 -6.47
N ASP A 300 4.61 23.26 -5.85
CA ASP A 300 5.72 22.36 -5.48
C ASP A 300 5.28 21.28 -4.49
N ARG A 301 4.38 21.62 -3.55
CA ARG A 301 3.84 20.65 -2.59
C ARG A 301 2.91 19.66 -3.28
N LEU A 302 2.07 20.13 -4.20
CA LEU A 302 1.22 19.28 -5.03
C LEU A 302 2.04 18.28 -5.86
N HIS A 303 3.15 18.74 -6.47
CA HIS A 303 4.10 17.86 -7.18
C HIS A 303 4.74 16.83 -6.24
N ALA A 304 5.04 17.20 -4.99
CA ALA A 304 5.55 16.24 -4.00
C ALA A 304 4.51 15.16 -3.66
N VAL A 305 3.24 15.54 -3.46
CA VAL A 305 2.14 14.58 -3.25
C VAL A 305 1.97 13.66 -4.46
N TYR A 306 2.03 14.21 -5.68
CA TYR A 306 1.99 13.41 -6.90
C TYR A 306 3.12 12.38 -6.97
N ARG A 307 4.38 12.81 -6.76
CA ARG A 307 5.54 11.90 -6.82
C ARG A 307 5.51 10.82 -5.74
N GLU A 308 5.03 11.15 -4.54
CA GLU A 308 5.03 10.19 -3.43
C GLU A 308 3.87 9.20 -3.52
N TYR A 309 2.65 9.66 -3.84
CA TYR A 309 1.45 8.83 -3.73
C TYR A 309 0.80 8.45 -5.07
N VAL A 310 1.10 9.16 -6.17
CA VAL A 310 0.43 8.94 -7.47
C VAL A 310 1.36 8.27 -8.48
N ASP A 311 2.65 8.59 -8.49
CA ASP A 311 3.62 7.97 -9.39
C ASP A 311 3.68 6.45 -9.15
N PRO A 312 3.38 5.61 -10.16
CA PRO A 312 3.38 4.15 -10.00
C PRO A 312 4.75 3.57 -9.65
N ASN A 313 5.84 4.33 -9.84
CA ASN A 313 7.18 3.92 -9.44
C ASN A 313 7.51 4.29 -7.99
N SER A 314 6.64 5.02 -7.31
CA SER A 314 6.82 5.36 -5.91
C SER A 314 6.51 4.18 -5.00
N PHE A 315 7.33 4.04 -3.95
CA PHE A 315 7.12 3.03 -2.90
C PHE A 315 5.87 3.28 -2.06
N ALA A 316 5.39 4.52 -2.00
CA ALA A 316 4.18 4.91 -1.27
C ALA A 316 3.00 5.17 -2.22
N SER A 317 3.09 4.70 -3.48
CA SER A 317 2.00 4.81 -4.43
C SER A 317 0.74 4.14 -3.89
N VAL A 318 -0.36 4.87 -3.88
CA VAL A 318 -1.64 4.31 -3.47
C VAL A 318 -2.20 3.46 -4.60
N ASN A 319 -2.87 2.36 -4.25
CA ASN A 319 -3.46 1.43 -5.20
C ASN A 319 -4.75 1.99 -5.83
N ALA A 320 -4.63 3.07 -6.58
CA ALA A 320 -5.74 3.71 -7.29
C ALA A 320 -5.97 3.11 -8.67
N SER A 321 -7.16 3.34 -9.22
CA SER A 321 -7.47 2.87 -10.57
C SER A 321 -6.54 3.49 -11.63
N ALA A 322 -6.11 2.68 -12.61
CA ALA A 322 -5.18 3.14 -13.65
C ALA A 322 -5.73 4.34 -14.45
N SER A 323 -7.05 4.44 -14.58
CA SER A 323 -7.74 5.57 -15.21
C SER A 323 -7.61 6.86 -14.41
N VAL A 324 -7.72 6.81 -13.08
CA VAL A 324 -7.51 7.96 -12.19
C VAL A 324 -6.05 8.41 -12.22
N VAL A 325 -5.10 7.48 -12.08
CA VAL A 325 -3.66 7.79 -12.16
C VAL A 325 -3.30 8.44 -13.50
N LYS A 326 -3.78 7.86 -14.61
CA LYS A 326 -3.56 8.42 -15.95
C LYS A 326 -4.14 9.82 -16.09
N ARG A 327 -5.37 10.04 -15.63
CA ARG A 327 -6.05 11.35 -15.69
C ARG A 327 -5.28 12.42 -14.91
N ILE A 328 -4.84 12.10 -13.68
CA ILE A 328 -4.05 13.02 -12.87
C ILE A 328 -2.71 13.32 -13.55
N SER A 329 -2.03 12.31 -14.08
CA SER A 329 -0.77 12.46 -14.80
C SER A 329 -0.90 13.37 -16.03
N GLU A 330 -1.92 13.15 -16.86
CA GLU A 330 -2.20 13.99 -18.03
C GLU A 330 -2.47 15.45 -17.66
N ARG A 331 -3.27 15.68 -16.61
CA ARG A 331 -3.57 17.04 -16.11
C ARG A 331 -2.32 17.73 -15.53
N MET A 332 -1.51 17.00 -14.76
CA MET A 332 -0.23 17.50 -14.27
C MET A 332 0.74 17.87 -15.41
N HIS A 333 0.79 17.07 -16.49
CA HIS A 333 1.61 17.37 -17.67
C HIS A 333 1.10 18.59 -18.44
N CYS A 334 -0.20 18.82 -18.47
CA CYS A 334 -0.82 20.00 -19.08
C CYS A 334 -0.76 21.27 -18.19
N ASN A 335 -0.12 21.21 -17.01
CA ASN A 335 -0.14 22.27 -15.99
C ASN A 335 -1.57 22.67 -15.55
N ASP A 336 -2.51 21.73 -15.59
CA ASP A 336 -3.86 21.91 -15.06
C ASP A 336 -3.88 21.55 -13.57
N TYR A 337 -3.68 22.57 -12.75
CA TYR A 337 -3.64 22.49 -11.29
C TYR A 337 -4.99 22.89 -10.66
N SER A 338 -6.11 22.38 -11.17
CA SER A 338 -7.42 22.63 -10.55
C SER A 338 -7.50 22.07 -9.12
N LEU A 339 -8.32 22.69 -8.27
CA LEU A 339 -8.56 22.21 -6.90
C LEU A 339 -9.21 20.81 -6.84
N THR A 340 -9.79 20.33 -7.94
CA THR A 340 -10.42 19.01 -8.07
C THR A 340 -9.45 17.93 -8.54
N LEU A 341 -8.20 18.27 -8.83
CA LEU A 341 -7.22 17.36 -9.42
C LEU A 341 -7.07 16.03 -8.65
N LEU A 342 -7.11 16.08 -7.31
CA LEU A 342 -6.91 14.91 -6.45
C LEU A 342 -8.22 14.31 -5.90
N ASP A 343 -9.39 14.81 -6.32
CA ASP A 343 -10.66 14.42 -5.70
C ASP A 343 -11.05 12.97 -6.02
N ASP A 344 -10.85 12.52 -7.26
CA ASP A 344 -11.09 11.13 -7.67
C ASP A 344 -10.19 10.17 -6.86
N LEU A 345 -8.91 10.51 -6.73
CA LEU A 345 -7.94 9.73 -5.96
C LEU A 345 -8.30 9.67 -4.47
N LYS A 346 -8.72 10.80 -3.89
CA LYS A 346 -9.23 10.84 -2.52
C LYS A 346 -10.45 9.93 -2.36
N GLY A 347 -11.35 9.91 -3.33
CA GLY A 347 -12.48 8.99 -3.37
C GLY A 347 -12.04 7.53 -3.26
N ASP A 348 -11.14 7.10 -4.15
CA ASP A 348 -10.57 5.74 -4.16
C ASP A 348 -9.90 5.39 -2.81
N VAL A 349 -9.09 6.29 -2.27
CA VAL A 349 -8.38 6.08 -0.99
C VAL A 349 -9.35 5.97 0.19
N LEU A 350 -10.36 6.84 0.26
CA LEU A 350 -11.38 6.78 1.31
C LEU A 350 -12.21 5.51 1.21
N PHE A 351 -12.52 5.05 -0.01
CA PHE A 351 -13.21 3.79 -0.24
C PHE A 351 -12.38 2.61 0.28
N MET A 352 -11.10 2.50 -0.10
CA MET A 352 -10.21 1.43 0.36
C MET A 352 -10.05 1.43 1.89
N LEU A 353 -9.87 2.62 2.50
CA LEU A 353 -9.79 2.74 3.96
C LEU A 353 -11.09 2.28 4.63
N TYR A 354 -12.25 2.58 4.05
CA TYR A 354 -13.55 2.17 4.58
C TYR A 354 -13.79 0.65 4.42
N SER A 355 -13.64 0.13 3.20
CA SER A 355 -13.97 -1.26 2.87
C SER A 355 -13.00 -2.24 3.52
N ASP A 356 -11.70 -1.95 3.47
CA ASP A 356 -10.68 -2.97 3.75
C ASP A 356 -10.10 -2.83 5.16
N VAL A 357 -9.94 -1.59 5.63
CA VAL A 357 -9.28 -1.30 6.91
C VAL A 357 -10.30 -1.06 8.02
N TYR A 358 -11.24 -0.14 7.82
CA TYR A 358 -12.21 0.24 8.84
C TYR A 358 -13.16 -0.90 9.22
N SER A 359 -13.61 -1.69 8.23
CA SER A 359 -14.45 -2.87 8.48
C SER A 359 -13.79 -3.90 9.41
N ARG A 360 -12.45 -3.96 9.43
CA ARG A 360 -11.65 -4.81 10.33
C ARG A 360 -11.38 -4.11 11.65
N TYR A 361 -11.13 -2.80 11.61
CA TYR A 361 -10.91 -1.98 12.80
C TYR A 361 -12.08 -2.10 13.79
N ILE A 362 -13.33 -2.01 13.30
CA ILE A 362 -14.53 -2.11 14.14
C ILE A 362 -14.82 -3.51 14.69
N ARG A 363 -14.19 -4.56 14.14
CA ARG A 363 -14.37 -5.96 14.59
C ARG A 363 -13.39 -6.34 15.70
N ARG A 364 -12.38 -5.50 15.94
CA ARG A 364 -11.39 -5.68 16.99
C ARG A 364 -11.94 -5.21 18.32
#